data_AF-A0A2M7IM26-F1
#
_entry.id   AF-A0A2M7IM26-F1
#
_cell.length_a   1.000
_cell.length_b   1.000
_cell.length_c   1.000
_cell.angle_alpha   90.00
_cell.angle_beta   90.00
_cell.angle_gamma   90.00
#
_symmetry.space_group_name_H-M   'P 1'
#
loop_
_entity.id
_entity.type
_entity.pdbx_description
1 polymer ?
#
loop_
_entity_poly.entity_id
_entity_poly.type
_entity_poly.pdbx_seq_one_letter_code
_entity_poly.pdbx_strand_id
1 'polypeptide(L)'
;MPKNYFRTTLIFLIFSELLSIFAWLLPEFNLAAFLFVLAITLVLSLKKLEYGILIAGGELIIGSYGYLFSLEYGSTLISVRLGIFMVVMFAWLCHVVKNGGLKSYWLELKTFKFFKYYAALAIVLVWGFVWAIIRGNDFGNVFLDFNNW
;
A
#
# COMPACT_ATOMS: atom_id res chain seq x y z
N MET A 1 17.36 4.37 28.74
CA MET A 1 15.94 4.62 29.05
C MET A 1 15.11 3.55 28.38
N PRO A 2 14.29 2.78 29.10
CA PRO A 2 13.36 1.86 28.44
C PRO A 2 12.42 2.73 27.60
N LYS A 3 12.51 2.61 26.27
CA LYS A 3 11.58 3.29 25.38
C LYS A 3 10.21 2.72 25.70
N ASN A 4 9.34 3.53 26.29
CA ASN A 4 7.93 3.19 26.47
C ASN A 4 7.27 3.25 25.09
N TYR A 5 7.55 2.24 24.25
CA TYR A 5 7.06 2.12 22.88
C TYR A 5 5.54 2.34 22.84
N PHE A 6 4.82 1.83 23.84
CA PHE A 6 3.39 2.06 24.01
C PHE A 6 3.01 3.55 24.06
N ARG A 7 3.68 4.35 24.89
CA ARG A 7 3.39 5.80 25.01
C ARG A 7 3.74 6.54 23.73
N THR A 8 4.86 6.18 23.09
CA THR A 8 5.27 6.79 21.82
C THR A 8 4.28 6.48 20.71
N THR A 9 3.84 5.22 20.58
CA THR A 9 2.85 4.80 19.58
C THR A 9 1.51 5.50 19.82
N LEU A 10 1.06 5.62 21.07
CA LEU A 10 -0.20 6.31 21.40
C LEU A 10 -0.15 7.80 21.03
N ILE A 11 0.94 8.49 21.35
CA ILE A 11 1.14 9.89 20.96
C ILE A 11 1.16 10.04 19.44
N PHE A 12 1.86 9.13 18.74
CA PHE A 12 1.92 9.14 17.29
C PHE A 12 0.54 8.92 16.65
N LEU A 13 -0.26 8.01 17.21
CA LEU A 13 -1.62 7.75 16.73
C LEU A 13 -2.50 8.99 16.90
N ILE A 14 -2.51 9.61 18.09
CA ILE A 14 -3.25 10.86 18.34
C ILE A 14 -2.80 11.97 17.39
N PHE A 15 -1.50 12.12 17.17
CA PHE A 15 -0.96 13.10 16.25
C PHE A 15 -1.39 12.84 14.79
N SER A 16 -1.39 11.58 14.36
CA SER A 16 -1.86 11.16 13.04
C SER A 16 -3.34 11.48 12.83
N GLU A 17 -4.17 11.24 13.84
CA GLU A 17 -5.60 11.57 13.79
C GLU A 17 -5.85 13.09 13.76
N LEU A 18 -5.08 13.86 14.53
CA LEU A 18 -5.15 15.33 14.45
C LEU A 18 -4.79 15.83 13.06
N LEU A 19 -3.72 15.30 12.45
CA LEU A 19 -3.33 15.61 11.08
C LEU A 19 -4.42 15.25 10.06
N SER A 20 -5.11 14.13 10.26
CA SER A 20 -6.26 13.72 9.45
C SER A 20 -7.37 14.77 9.45
N ILE A 21 -7.70 15.32 10.62
CA ILE A 21 -8.71 16.38 10.76
C ILE A 21 -8.28 17.64 10.00
N PHE A 22 -7.01 18.02 10.10
CA PHE A 22 -6.48 19.18 9.35
C PHE A 22 -6.47 18.94 7.83
N ALA A 23 -6.17 17.71 7.39
CA ALA A 23 -6.24 17.33 5.99
C ALA A 23 -7.67 17.38 5.45
N TRP A 24 -8.65 16.97 6.25
CA TRP A 24 -10.05 17.08 5.86
C TRP A 24 -10.50 18.55 5.72
N LEU A 25 -10.01 19.44 6.59
CA LEU A 25 -10.40 20.86 6.58
C LEU A 25 -9.73 21.68 5.47
N LEU A 26 -8.50 21.30 5.06
CA LEU A 26 -7.67 22.03 4.10
C LEU A 26 -7.25 21.11 2.93
N PRO A 27 -7.91 21.20 1.76
CA PRO A 27 -7.62 20.35 0.60
C PRO A 27 -6.16 20.45 0.11
N GLU A 28 -5.55 21.64 0.17
CA GLU A 28 -4.14 21.82 -0.21
C GLU A 28 -3.18 21.11 0.76
N PHE A 29 -3.53 21.07 2.05
CA PHE A 29 -2.75 20.36 3.06
C PHE A 29 -2.85 18.84 2.88
N ASN A 30 -4.03 18.33 2.54
CA ASN A 30 -4.24 16.92 2.21
C ASN A 30 -3.36 16.48 1.03
N LEU A 31 -3.37 17.24 -0.08
CA LEU A 31 -2.54 16.94 -1.25
C LEU A 31 -1.05 16.98 -0.91
N ALA A 32 -0.59 18.00 -0.17
CA ALA A 32 0.80 18.11 0.25
C ALA A 32 1.23 16.93 1.14
N ALA A 33 0.41 16.56 2.13
CA ALA A 33 0.68 15.44 3.02
C ALA A 33 0.66 14.09 2.27
N PHE A 34 -0.29 13.89 1.36
CA PHE A 34 -0.37 12.73 0.48
C PHE A 34 0.93 12.55 -0.31
N LEU A 35 1.36 13.59 -1.03
CA LEU A 35 2.60 13.54 -1.82
C LEU A 35 3.84 13.34 -0.95
N PHE A 36 3.88 13.97 0.22
CA PHE A 36 4.99 13.84 1.17
C PHE A 36 5.14 12.41 1.68
N VAL A 37 4.04 11.76 2.07
CA VAL A 37 4.04 10.35 2.50
C VAL A 37 4.51 9.44 1.37
N LEU A 38 4.04 9.66 0.15
CA LEU A 38 4.46 8.87 -1.01
C LEU A 38 5.95 9.05 -1.33
N ALA A 39 6.45 10.28 -1.29
CA ALA A 39 7.86 10.58 -1.55
C ALA A 39 8.78 9.91 -0.51
N ILE A 40 8.43 9.99 0.78
CA ILE A 40 9.18 9.31 1.85
C ILE A 40 9.14 7.80 1.64
N THR A 41 7.96 7.25 1.39
CA THR A 41 7.78 5.81 1.18
C THR A 41 8.61 5.33 -0.01
N LEU A 42 8.67 6.09 -1.10
CA LEU A 42 9.46 5.75 -2.28
C LEU A 42 10.96 5.74 -1.96
N VAL A 43 11.46 6.81 -1.34
CA VAL A 43 12.89 6.93 -1.00
C VAL A 43 13.33 5.82 -0.05
N LEU A 44 12.50 5.50 0.96
CA LEU A 44 12.80 4.43 1.90
C LEU A 44 12.70 3.04 1.25
N SER A 45 11.70 2.81 0.41
CA SER A 45 11.52 1.52 -0.31
C SER A 45 12.65 1.24 -1.30
N LEU A 46 13.16 2.28 -1.97
CA LEU A 46 14.32 2.16 -2.87
C LEU A 46 15.60 1.81 -2.10
N LYS A 47 15.78 2.32 -0.87
CA LYS A 47 16.92 1.95 -0.01
C LYS A 47 16.81 0.52 0.51
N LYS A 48 15.67 0.17 1.08
CA LYS A 48 15.33 -1.17 1.54
C LYS A 48 13.84 -1.39 1.41
N LEU A 49 13.45 -2.42 0.65
CA LEU A 49 12.04 -2.73 0.41
C LEU A 49 11.28 -3.02 1.72
N GLU A 50 11.97 -3.57 2.73
CA GLU A 50 11.42 -3.83 4.07
C GLU A 50 10.75 -2.60 4.69
N TYR A 51 11.32 -1.40 4.53
CA TYR A 51 10.73 -0.18 5.06
C TYR A 51 9.43 0.18 4.36
N GLY A 52 9.34 -0.03 3.05
CA GLY A 52 8.11 0.16 2.30
C GLY A 52 6.99 -0.76 2.76
N ILE A 53 7.33 -2.04 2.97
CA ILE A 53 6.39 -3.05 3.48
C ILE A 53 5.92 -2.70 4.90
N LEU A 54 6.82 -2.25 5.78
CA LEU A 54 6.48 -1.81 7.13
C LEU A 54 5.57 -0.58 7.13
N ILE A 55 5.80 0.38 6.23
CA ILE A 55 4.94 1.57 6.08
C ILE A 55 3.55 1.16 5.58
N ALA A 56 3.48 0.28 4.57
CA ALA A 56 2.20 -0.25 4.08
C ALA A 56 1.43 -0.99 5.19
N GLY A 57 2.11 -1.82 5.99
CA GLY A 57 1.51 -2.48 7.14
C GLY A 57 1.06 -1.51 8.23
N GLY A 58 1.83 -0.45 8.48
CA GLY A 58 1.45 0.61 9.42
C GLY A 58 0.20 1.36 8.97
N GLU A 59 0.10 1.68 7.68
CA GLU A 59 -1.10 2.30 7.11
C GLU A 59 -2.30 1.37 7.21
N LEU A 60 -2.17 0.06 6.95
CA LEU A 60 -3.28 -0.89 7.09
C LEU A 60 -3.82 -0.96 8.53
N ILE A 61 -2.95 -0.82 9.54
CA ILE A 61 -3.35 -0.87 10.95
C ILE A 61 -3.99 0.45 11.39
N ILE A 62 -3.47 1.59 10.95
CA ILE A 62 -3.91 2.93 11.41
C ILE A 62 -5.06 3.44 10.54
N GLY A 63 -4.89 3.39 9.23
CA GLY A 63 -5.82 3.90 8.21
C GLY A 63 -6.93 2.92 7.89
N SER A 64 -7.65 2.39 8.87
CA SER A 64 -8.66 1.34 8.73
C SER A 64 -9.57 1.47 7.48
N TYR A 65 -10.01 2.68 7.11
CA TYR A 65 -10.80 2.95 5.90
C TYR A 65 -10.04 3.63 4.74
N GLY A 66 -8.75 3.91 4.87
CA GLY A 66 -7.92 4.51 3.82
C GLY A 66 -8.16 6.01 3.58
N TYR A 67 -8.94 6.68 4.43
CA TYR A 67 -9.31 8.10 4.26
C TYR A 67 -8.40 9.10 4.98
N LEU A 68 -7.32 8.65 5.65
CA LEU A 68 -6.39 9.54 6.37
C LEU A 68 -5.90 10.70 5.48
N PHE A 69 -5.52 10.37 4.26
CA PHE A 69 -5.34 11.33 3.19
C PHE A 69 -5.86 10.67 1.91
N SER A 70 -6.62 11.43 1.13
CA SER A 70 -7.21 10.93 -0.10
C SER A 70 -7.20 12.00 -1.16
N LEU A 71 -6.94 11.59 -2.38
CA LEU A 71 -7.00 12.45 -3.55
C LEU A 71 -8.30 12.13 -4.28
N GLU A 72 -9.22 13.09 -4.24
CA GLU A 72 -10.45 13.02 -5.02
C GLU A 72 -10.15 13.48 -6.45
N TYR A 73 -10.28 12.58 -7.42
CA TYR A 73 -10.22 12.93 -8.84
C TYR A 73 -11.54 12.55 -9.50
N GLY A 74 -12.41 13.55 -9.68
CA GLY A 74 -13.76 13.35 -10.22
C GLY A 74 -14.61 12.48 -9.29
N SER A 75 -15.03 11.31 -9.75
CA SER A 75 -15.82 10.34 -8.97
C SER A 75 -14.97 9.29 -8.24
N THR A 76 -13.65 9.31 -8.41
CA THR A 76 -12.76 8.26 -7.91
C THR A 76 -11.92 8.80 -6.76
N LEU A 77 -12.05 8.17 -5.60
CA LEU A 77 -11.27 8.50 -4.41
C LEU A 77 -10.04 7.61 -4.34
N ILE A 78 -8.87 8.21 -4.53
CA ILE A 78 -7.57 7.52 -4.44
C ILE A 78 -7.05 7.68 -3.02
N SER A 79 -7.07 6.59 -2.25
CA SER A 79 -6.53 6.56 -0.89
C SER A 79 -5.00 6.57 -0.88
N VAL A 80 -4.40 7.06 0.22
CA VAL A 80 -2.95 6.92 0.46
C VAL A 80 -2.51 5.47 0.41
N ARG A 81 -3.34 4.53 0.87
CA ARG A 81 -3.07 3.09 0.79
C ARG A 81 -2.72 2.67 -0.64
N LEU A 82 -3.55 3.05 -1.60
CA LEU A 82 -3.31 2.72 -3.00
C LEU A 82 -2.02 3.38 -3.51
N GLY A 83 -1.78 4.63 -3.12
CA GLY A 83 -0.53 5.32 -3.44
C GLY A 83 0.71 4.62 -2.90
N ILE A 84 0.70 4.22 -1.62
CA ILE A 84 1.79 3.48 -0.97
C ILE A 84 1.99 2.13 -1.66
N PHE A 85 0.91 1.41 -1.94
CA PHE A 85 0.98 0.14 -2.66
C PHE A 85 1.67 0.29 -4.01
N MET A 86 1.25 1.27 -4.83
CA MET A 86 1.87 1.55 -6.12
C MET A 86 3.36 1.88 -6.00
N VAL A 87 3.72 2.72 -5.02
CA VAL A 87 5.11 3.12 -4.75
C VAL A 87 5.98 1.93 -4.33
N VAL A 88 5.48 1.08 -3.44
CA VAL A 88 6.21 -0.11 -2.96
C VAL A 88 6.35 -1.14 -4.08
N MET A 89 5.29 -1.37 -4.87
CA MET A 89 5.36 -2.25 -6.04
C MET A 89 6.34 -1.74 -7.10
N PHE A 90 6.37 -0.43 -7.34
CA PHE A 90 7.33 0.19 -8.24
C PHE A 90 8.78 0.01 -7.73
N ALA A 91 9.03 0.31 -6.45
CA ALA A 91 10.35 0.11 -5.85
C ALA A 91 10.78 -1.37 -5.90
N TRP A 92 9.87 -2.31 -5.64
CA TRP A 92 10.11 -3.75 -5.79
C TRP A 92 10.53 -4.10 -7.22
N LEU A 93 9.82 -3.58 -8.23
CA LEU A 93 10.17 -3.81 -9.64
C LEU A 93 11.59 -3.31 -9.95
N CYS A 94 11.97 -2.14 -9.44
CA CYS A 94 13.34 -1.62 -9.59
C CYS A 94 14.39 -2.57 -8.97
N HIS A 95 14.12 -3.12 -7.78
CA HIS A 95 15.01 -4.10 -7.13
C HIS A 95 15.12 -5.40 -7.94
N VAL A 96 14.00 -5.90 -8.46
CA VAL A 96 13.97 -7.13 -9.29
C VAL A 96 14.78 -6.93 -10.57
N VAL A 97 14.60 -5.82 -11.27
CA VAL A 97 15.35 -5.50 -12.49
C VAL A 97 16.85 -5.39 -12.19
N LYS A 98 17.22 -4.77 -11.07
CA LYS A 98 18.63 -4.64 -10.65
C LYS A 98 19.29 -5.98 -10.31
N ASN A 99 18.55 -6.93 -9.76
CA ASN A 99 19.07 -8.22 -9.27
C ASN A 99 19.01 -9.35 -10.33
N GLY A 100 18.97 -9.02 -11.63
CA GLY A 100 18.97 -10.02 -12.71
C GLY A 100 17.59 -10.30 -13.32
N GLY A 101 16.60 -9.47 -13.01
CA GLY A 101 15.29 -9.46 -13.66
C GLY A 101 14.32 -10.52 -13.15
N LEU A 102 13.12 -10.52 -13.74
CA LEU A 102 12.00 -11.38 -13.34
C LEU A 102 12.31 -12.88 -13.41
N LYS A 103 13.20 -13.29 -14.33
CA LYS A 103 13.55 -14.70 -14.52
C LYS A 103 14.30 -15.28 -13.32
N SER A 104 15.27 -14.54 -12.78
CA SER A 104 16.04 -14.97 -11.60
C SER A 104 15.13 -15.04 -10.36
N TYR A 105 14.31 -14.00 -10.17
CA TYR A 105 13.37 -13.91 -9.07
C TYR A 105 12.34 -15.06 -9.08
N TRP A 106 11.82 -15.44 -10.24
CA TRP A 106 10.87 -16.56 -10.32
C TRP A 106 11.52 -17.90 -9.96
N LEU A 107 12.80 -18.07 -10.29
CA LEU A 107 13.55 -19.28 -9.94
C LEU A 107 13.70 -19.40 -8.42
N GLU A 108 14.04 -18.30 -7.74
CA GLU A 108 14.05 -18.21 -6.28
C GLU A 108 12.66 -18.47 -5.68
N LEU A 109 11.60 -17.87 -6.24
CA LEU A 109 10.24 -18.06 -5.71
C LEU A 109 9.81 -19.53 -5.73
N LYS A 110 10.16 -20.27 -6.79
CA LYS A 110 9.82 -21.70 -6.92
C LYS A 110 10.50 -22.56 -5.86
N THR A 111 11.64 -22.13 -5.34
CA THR A 111 12.34 -22.85 -4.27
C THR A 111 11.72 -22.61 -2.88
N PHE A 112 10.81 -21.66 -2.75
CA PHE A 112 10.17 -21.35 -1.47
C PHE A 112 9.22 -22.48 -1.04
N LYS A 113 9.37 -22.93 0.22
CA LYS A 113 8.65 -24.09 0.79
C LYS A 113 7.13 -24.01 0.64
N PHE A 114 6.56 -22.81 0.74
CA PHE A 114 5.11 -22.59 0.67
C PHE A 114 4.62 -22.05 -0.68
N PHE A 115 5.47 -22.04 -1.70
CA PHE A 115 5.15 -21.48 -3.03
C PHE A 115 3.82 -22.03 -3.58
N LYS A 116 3.58 -23.34 -3.45
CA LYS A 116 2.33 -23.96 -3.93
C LYS A 116 1.07 -23.38 -3.28
N TYR A 117 1.10 -23.11 -1.97
CA TYR A 117 -0.06 -22.58 -1.25
C TYR A 117 -0.32 -21.12 -1.63
N TYR A 118 0.75 -20.30 -1.71
CA TYR A 118 0.63 -18.92 -2.17
C TYR A 118 0.21 -18.83 -3.64
N ALA A 119 0.69 -19.73 -4.50
CA ALA A 119 0.26 -19.82 -5.89
C ALA A 119 -1.22 -20.19 -6.01
N ALA A 120 -1.70 -21.15 -5.21
CA ALA A 120 -3.12 -21.49 -5.16
C ALA A 120 -3.98 -20.30 -4.72
N LEU A 121 -3.55 -19.59 -3.67
CA LEU A 121 -4.22 -18.36 -3.23
C LEU A 121 -4.25 -17.29 -4.34
N ALA A 122 -3.12 -17.05 -5.00
CA ALA A 122 -3.04 -16.10 -6.10
C ALA A 122 -3.99 -16.47 -7.26
N ILE A 123 -4.11 -17.77 -7.59
CA ILE A 123 -5.05 -18.24 -8.61
C ILE A 123 -6.51 -17.92 -8.21
N VAL A 124 -6.88 -18.17 -6.95
CA VAL A 124 -8.23 -17.87 -6.44
C VAL A 124 -8.52 -16.37 -6.48
N LEU A 125 -7.56 -15.54 -6.09
CA LEU A 125 -7.69 -14.08 -6.13
C LEU A 125 -7.86 -13.57 -7.57
N VAL A 126 -7.02 -14.03 -8.50
CA VAL A 126 -7.12 -13.68 -9.93
C VAL A 126 -8.43 -14.17 -10.52
N TRP A 127 -8.89 -15.38 -10.16
CA TRP A 127 -10.17 -15.90 -10.58
C TRP A 127 -11.33 -15.00 -10.13
N GLY A 128 -11.35 -14.59 -8.86
CA GLY A 128 -12.35 -13.67 -8.32
C GLY A 128 -12.38 -12.33 -9.06
N PHE A 129 -11.19 -11.76 -9.30
CA PHE A 129 -11.03 -10.50 -10.03
C PHE A 129 -11.55 -10.60 -11.48
N VAL A 130 -11.15 -11.64 -12.22
CA VAL A 130 -11.58 -11.86 -13.62
C VAL A 130 -13.10 -12.12 -13.68
N TRP A 131 -13.64 -12.91 -12.75
CA TRP A 131 -15.07 -13.21 -12.71
C TRP A 131 -15.92 -11.97 -12.42
N ALA A 132 -15.44 -11.07 -11.56
CA ALA A 132 -16.09 -9.79 -11.29
C ALA A 132 -16.18 -8.90 -12.54
N ILE A 133 -15.13 -8.88 -13.36
CA ILE A 133 -15.11 -8.14 -14.64
C ILE A 133 -16.06 -8.78 -15.65
N ILE A 134 -16.07 -10.12 -15.77
CA ILE A 134 -16.96 -10.84 -16.70
C ILE A 134 -18.44 -10.56 -16.39
N ARG A 135 -18.80 -10.33 -15.13
CA ARG A 135 -20.16 -9.98 -14.71
C ARG A 135 -20.59 -8.55 -15.03
N GLY A 136 -19.73 -7.75 -15.66
CA GLY A 136 -20.04 -6.39 -16.09
C GLY A 136 -19.85 -5.33 -15.01
N ASN A 137 -19.10 -5.63 -13.94
CA ASN A 137 -18.70 -4.60 -12.97
C ASN A 137 -17.65 -3.67 -13.59
N ASP A 138 -17.68 -2.40 -13.19
CA ASP A 138 -16.66 -1.43 -13.59
C ASP A 138 -15.28 -1.83 -13.07
N PHE A 139 -14.24 -1.74 -13.93
CA PHE A 139 -12.88 -2.11 -13.58
C PHE A 139 -12.33 -1.32 -12.39
N GLY A 140 -12.61 -0.02 -12.33
CA GLY A 140 -12.19 0.85 -11.24
C GLY A 140 -12.77 0.39 -9.91
N ASN A 141 -14.06 0.06 -9.89
CA ASN A 141 -14.72 -0.45 -8.69
C ASN A 141 -14.16 -1.80 -8.25
N VAL A 142 -13.94 -2.74 -9.18
CA VAL A 142 -13.35 -4.05 -8.85
C VAL A 142 -11.93 -3.91 -8.32
N PHE A 143 -11.13 -3.01 -8.89
CA PHE A 143 -9.76 -2.75 -8.45
C PHE A 143 -9.71 -2.09 -7.07
N LEU A 144 -10.54 -1.08 -6.83
CA LEU A 144 -10.63 -0.42 -5.54
C LEU A 144 -11.11 -1.37 -4.46
N ASP A 145 -12.09 -2.23 -4.76
CA ASP A 145 -12.58 -3.25 -3.82
C ASP A 145 -11.47 -4.26 -3.50
N PHE A 146 -10.70 -4.71 -4.51
CA PHE A 146 -9.56 -5.60 -4.28
C PHE A 146 -8.45 -4.98 -3.41
N ASN A 147 -8.23 -3.66 -3.51
CA ASN A 147 -7.24 -2.94 -2.71
C ASN A 147 -7.76 -2.55 -1.31
N ASN A 148 -9.07 -2.67 -1.07
CA ASN A 148 -9.67 -2.30 0.20
C ASN A 148 -9.50 -3.39 1.28
N TRP A 149 -9.16 -4.62 0.86
CA TRP A 149 -8.92 -5.80 1.70
C TRP A 149 -7.44 -6.18 1.72
#